data_AF-A0A1H8JGX5-F1
#
_entry.id   AF-A0A1H8JGX5-F1
#
_cell.length_a   1.000
_cell.length_b   1.000
_cell.length_c   1.000
_cell.angle_alpha   90.00
_cell.angle_beta   90.00
_cell.angle_gamma   90.00
#
_symmetry.space_group_name_H-M   'P 1'
#
loop_
_entity.id
_entity.type
_entity.pdbx_description
1 polymer ?
#
loop_
_entity_poly.entity_id
_entity_poly.type
_entity_poly.pdbx_seq_one_letter_code
_entity_poly.pdbx_strand_id
1 'polypeptide(L)'
;MNQEQTLDVPPTLYDKIRRQFWYGKWMWVAAVILFVLSFILWQWFGMNMVQVRTGDAGNRKVLLPDASEVLLDASSTLRYRQHFNEREQREVWLKGEAVFSVVREKEANQHLRPFVVHTAPLDVIATGTEFGVKAYQQQIRVTLNNGRIHIHFKDKKLHDRLLQPGETLEYNGDSVQVFPAAHP
;
A
#
# COMPACT_ATOMS: atom_id res chain seq x y z
N MET A 1 85.89 22.72 18.46
CA MET A 1 84.73 21.91 18.85
C MET A 1 84.02 22.65 19.97
N ASN A 2 82.90 23.32 19.65
CA ASN A 2 81.82 23.65 20.58
C ASN A 2 80.61 24.00 19.70
N GLN A 3 79.53 23.25 19.94
CA GLN A 3 78.26 23.36 19.26
C GLN A 3 77.45 24.50 19.90
N GLU A 4 76.84 25.37 19.10
CA GLU A 4 75.78 26.26 19.58
C GLU A 4 74.41 25.77 19.10
N GLN A 5 73.55 25.63 20.10
CA GLN A 5 72.21 25.05 20.12
C GLN A 5 71.24 25.76 19.17
N THR A 6 70.57 24.99 18.32
CA THR A 6 69.31 25.43 17.71
C THR A 6 68.22 25.40 18.77
N LEU A 7 67.66 26.57 19.11
CA LEU A 7 66.55 26.68 20.05
C LEU A 7 65.32 25.98 19.46
N ASP A 8 64.96 24.83 20.02
CA ASP A 8 63.80 24.05 19.59
C ASP A 8 62.53 24.67 20.18
N VAL A 9 61.79 25.41 19.36
CA VAL A 9 60.54 26.08 19.77
C VAL A 9 59.40 25.06 19.63
N PRO A 10 58.70 24.70 20.72
CA PRO A 10 57.65 23.68 20.64
C PRO A 10 56.51 24.17 19.73
N PRO A 11 55.92 23.29 18.91
CA PRO A 11 54.81 23.65 18.05
C PRO A 11 53.66 24.18 18.92
N THR A 12 53.42 25.50 18.82
CA THR A 12 52.41 26.17 19.62
C THR A 12 51.01 25.77 19.14
N LEU A 13 50.02 26.05 19.98
CA LEU A 13 48.59 25.77 19.91
C LEU A 13 47.86 26.06 18.57
N TYR A 14 48.57 26.51 17.54
CA TYR A 14 48.07 26.91 16.22
C TYR A 14 47.55 25.75 15.37
N ASP A 15 48.14 24.55 15.48
CA ASP A 15 47.75 23.41 14.63
C ASP A 15 46.44 22.73 15.04
N LYS A 16 46.04 22.86 16.31
CA LYS A 16 44.83 22.21 16.82
C LYS A 16 43.54 22.90 16.35
N ILE A 17 43.62 24.18 16.01
CA ILE A 17 42.46 25.01 15.62
C ILE A 17 42.08 24.77 14.15
N ARG A 18 43.05 24.52 13.26
CA ARG A 18 42.80 24.40 11.81
C ARG A 18 42.03 23.14 11.42
N ARG A 19 42.16 22.05 12.18
CA ARG A 19 41.43 20.79 11.93
C ARG A 19 39.95 20.86 12.33
N GLN A 20 39.61 21.56 13.41
CA GLN A 20 38.22 21.66 13.89
C GLN A 20 37.33 22.52 12.97
N PHE A 21 37.90 23.57 12.37
CA PHE A 21 37.17 24.44 11.43
C PHE A 21 36.95 23.84 10.04
N TRP A 22 37.73 22.82 9.65
CA TRP A 22 37.60 22.19 8.33
C TRP A 22 36.40 21.24 8.28
N TYR A 23 36.17 20.46 9.34
CA TYR A 23 35.04 19.53 9.42
C TYR A 23 33.67 20.23 9.52
N GLY A 24 33.58 21.41 10.14
CA GLY A 24 32.32 22.14 10.30
C GLY A 24 31.65 22.53 8.98
N LYS A 25 32.43 22.86 7.95
CA LYS A 25 31.89 23.22 6.62
C LYS A 25 31.36 22.01 5.86
N TRP A 26 32.06 20.88 5.93
CA TRP A 26 31.63 19.63 5.29
C TRP A 26 30.42 19.00 5.98
N MET A 27 30.26 19.18 7.30
CA MET A 27 29.06 18.74 8.02
C MET A 27 27.79 19.46 7.54
N TRP A 28 27.85 20.78 7.30
CA TRP A 28 26.71 21.51 6.75
C TRP A 28 26.37 21.06 5.33
N VAL A 29 27.38 20.84 4.49
CA VAL A 29 27.18 20.29 3.14
C VAL A 29 26.54 18.89 3.20
N ALA A 30 27.03 18.00 4.06
CA ALA A 30 26.45 16.67 4.24
C ALA A 30 25.02 16.73 4.79
N ALA A 31 24.72 17.63 5.73
CA ALA A 31 23.37 17.82 6.27
C ALA A 31 22.39 18.31 5.20
N VAL A 32 22.80 19.26 4.35
CA VAL A 32 21.97 19.73 3.23
C VAL A 32 21.73 18.61 2.23
N ILE A 33 22.74 17.80 1.90
CA ILE A 33 22.59 16.65 0.99
C ILE A 33 21.63 15.62 1.57
N LEU A 34 21.75 15.27 2.86
CA LEU A 34 20.84 14.33 3.52
C LEU A 34 19.42 14.88 3.61
N PHE A 35 19.25 16.17 3.85
CA PHE A 35 17.93 16.81 3.89
C PHE A 35 17.27 16.80 2.50
N VAL A 36 18.02 17.15 1.45
CA VAL A 36 17.53 17.12 0.06
C VAL A 36 17.22 15.68 -0.38
N LEU A 37 18.09 14.72 -0.07
CA LEU A 37 17.84 13.29 -0.33
C LEU A 37 16.61 12.80 0.43
N SER A 38 16.47 13.14 1.71
CA SER A 38 15.29 12.78 2.50
C SER A 38 14.03 13.40 1.94
N PHE A 39 14.07 14.65 1.48
CA PHE A 39 12.94 15.32 0.84
C PHE A 39 12.56 14.67 -0.50
N ILE A 40 13.54 14.34 -1.34
CA ILE A 40 13.32 13.61 -2.60
C ILE A 40 12.74 12.23 -2.33
N LEU A 41 13.29 11.49 -1.36
CA LEU A 41 12.77 10.19 -0.94
C LEU A 41 11.34 10.33 -0.43
N TRP A 42 11.04 11.34 0.39
CA TRP A 42 9.69 11.58 0.90
C TRP A 42 8.69 11.91 -0.21
N GLN A 43 9.09 12.70 -1.21
CA GLN A 43 8.28 12.97 -2.41
C GLN A 43 8.04 11.71 -3.23
N TRP A 44 9.04 10.83 -3.36
CA TRP A 44 8.90 9.52 -4.01
C TRP A 44 8.00 8.55 -3.24
N PHE A 45 7.99 8.63 -1.91
CA PHE A 45 7.11 7.86 -1.03
C PHE A 45 5.74 8.51 -0.80
N GLY A 46 5.42 9.59 -1.52
CA GLY A 46 4.17 10.35 -1.34
C GLY A 46 2.92 9.47 -1.51
N MET A 47 2.21 9.24 -0.40
CA MET A 47 0.97 8.45 -0.34
C MET A 47 -0.22 9.24 -0.90
N ASN A 48 -0.19 9.59 -2.18
CA ASN A 48 -1.31 10.26 -2.82
C ASN A 48 -2.48 9.27 -2.98
N MET A 49 -3.55 9.52 -2.25
CA MET A 49 -4.78 8.72 -2.31
C MET A 49 -5.72 9.33 -3.34
N VAL A 50 -6.19 8.50 -4.26
CA VAL A 50 -7.27 8.83 -5.19
C VAL A 50 -8.59 8.34 -4.59
N GLN A 51 -9.64 9.16 -4.72
CA GLN A 51 -10.99 8.82 -4.30
C GLN A 51 -11.96 9.00 -5.46
N VAL A 52 -12.69 7.95 -5.80
CA VAL A 52 -13.75 7.95 -6.80
C VAL A 52 -15.08 7.72 -6.09
N ARG A 53 -16.09 8.53 -6.43
CA ARG A 53 -17.46 8.39 -5.94
C ARG A 53 -18.41 8.33 -7.12
N THR A 54 -19.46 7.54 -6.98
CA THR A 54 -20.64 7.52 -7.86
C THR A 54 -21.79 8.26 -7.18
N GLY A 55 -22.70 8.81 -7.98
CA GLY A 55 -23.94 9.43 -7.49
C GLY A 55 -25.02 8.38 -7.23
N ASP A 56 -26.25 8.84 -7.01
CA ASP A 56 -27.39 7.98 -6.64
C ASP A 56 -27.83 7.02 -7.75
N ALA A 57 -27.37 7.23 -8.98
CA ALA A 57 -27.67 6.37 -10.13
C ALA A 57 -26.46 6.22 -11.05
N GLY A 58 -26.41 5.07 -11.72
CA GLY A 58 -25.38 4.72 -12.69
C GLY A 58 -24.12 4.12 -12.05
N ASN A 59 -23.30 3.51 -12.90
CA ASN A 59 -22.03 2.92 -12.52
C ASN A 59 -20.87 3.67 -13.17
N ARG A 60 -19.66 3.44 -12.68
CA ARG A 60 -18.43 4.01 -13.24
C ARG A 60 -17.36 2.94 -13.33
N LYS A 61 -16.79 2.77 -14.54
CA LYS A 61 -15.56 2.01 -14.71
C LYS A 61 -14.36 2.82 -14.22
N VAL A 62 -13.50 2.18 -13.46
CA VAL A 62 -12.23 2.72 -12.96
C VAL A 62 -11.13 1.75 -13.36
N LEU A 63 -10.10 2.25 -14.03
CA LEU A 63 -8.88 1.51 -14.33
C LEU A 63 -7.83 1.84 -13.25
N LEU A 64 -7.34 0.82 -12.57
CA LEU A 64 -6.36 0.96 -11.50
C LEU A 64 -4.92 0.99 -12.04
N PRO A 65 -3.93 1.43 -11.23
CA PRO A 65 -2.54 1.54 -11.67
C PRO A 65 -1.88 0.22 -12.10
N ASP A 66 -2.39 -0.92 -11.64
CA ASP A 66 -1.96 -2.28 -12.04
C ASP A 66 -2.74 -2.83 -13.25
N ALA A 67 -3.51 -1.98 -13.93
CA ALA A 67 -4.43 -2.32 -15.00
C ALA A 67 -5.62 -3.23 -14.60
N SER A 68 -5.86 -3.41 -13.29
CA SER A 68 -7.11 -4.03 -12.83
C SER A 68 -8.30 -3.11 -13.10
N GLU A 69 -9.45 -3.69 -13.45
CA GLU A 69 -10.68 -2.95 -13.70
C GLU A 69 -11.64 -3.06 -12.52
N VAL A 70 -12.28 -1.94 -12.17
CA VAL A 70 -13.34 -1.88 -11.17
C VAL A 70 -14.58 -1.26 -11.78
N LEU A 71 -15.69 -1.98 -11.78
CA LEU A 71 -17.01 -1.41 -12.05
C LEU A 71 -17.64 -1.02 -10.71
N LEU A 72 -17.59 0.27 -10.40
CA LEU A 72 -18.14 0.85 -9.17
C LEU A 72 -19.62 1.17 -9.39
N ASP A 73 -20.52 0.60 -8.60
CA ASP A 73 -21.97 0.80 -8.72
C ASP A 73 -22.41 2.15 -8.14
N ALA A 74 -23.69 2.49 -8.22
CA ALA A 74 -24.28 3.69 -7.64
C ALA A 74 -24.01 3.80 -6.13
N SER A 75 -24.04 5.02 -5.60
CA SER A 75 -23.90 5.32 -4.16
C SER A 75 -22.67 4.68 -3.49
N SER A 76 -21.58 4.56 -4.26
CA SER A 76 -20.38 3.83 -3.85
C SER A 76 -19.15 4.71 -3.89
N THR A 77 -18.17 4.37 -3.06
CA THR A 77 -16.88 5.06 -2.95
C THR A 77 -15.76 4.06 -3.02
N LEU A 78 -14.83 4.29 -3.94
CA LEU A 78 -13.57 3.56 -4.05
C LEU A 78 -12.42 4.50 -3.73
N ARG A 79 -11.50 4.09 -2.85
CA ARG A 79 -10.23 4.77 -2.61
C ARG A 79 -9.08 3.83 -2.92
N TYR A 80 -8.00 4.37 -3.46
CA TYR A 80 -6.80 3.61 -3.78
C TYR A 80 -5.60 4.55 -3.87
N ARG A 81 -4.38 4.01 -3.81
CA ARG A 81 -3.17 4.81 -4.01
C ARG A 81 -3.00 5.13 -5.49
N GLN A 82 -2.57 6.35 -5.81
CA GLN A 82 -2.32 6.77 -7.20
C GLN A 82 -1.29 5.87 -7.91
N HIS A 83 -0.36 5.30 -7.14
CA HIS A 83 0.61 4.33 -7.60
C HIS A 83 0.68 3.17 -6.60
N PHE A 84 0.78 1.93 -7.10
CA PHE A 84 1.06 0.76 -6.27
C PHE A 84 2.56 0.50 -6.24
N ASN A 85 3.14 0.46 -5.03
CA ASN A 85 4.57 0.19 -4.83
C ASN A 85 4.89 -1.26 -5.24
N GLU A 86 5.96 -1.46 -6.01
CA GLU A 86 6.48 -2.77 -6.45
C GLU A 86 6.80 -3.74 -5.30
N ARG A 87 6.89 -3.24 -4.06
CA ARG A 87 7.20 -4.05 -2.87
C ARG A 87 6.03 -4.24 -1.90
N GLU A 88 4.88 -3.61 -2.14
CA GLU A 88 3.74 -3.62 -1.21
C GLU A 88 2.49 -4.22 -1.86
N GLN A 89 1.48 -4.49 -1.04
CA GLN A 89 0.19 -5.01 -1.50
C GLN A 89 -0.56 -3.95 -2.35
N ARG A 90 -1.41 -4.43 -3.26
CA ARG A 90 -2.28 -3.58 -4.07
C ARG A 90 -3.57 -3.33 -3.30
N GLU A 91 -3.62 -2.24 -2.55
CA GLU A 91 -4.71 -1.96 -1.61
C GLU A 91 -5.74 -0.98 -2.19
N VAL A 92 -7.01 -1.31 -2.00
CA VAL A 92 -8.15 -0.43 -2.28
C VAL A 92 -9.13 -0.48 -1.11
N TRP A 93 -9.87 0.61 -0.88
CA TRP A 93 -10.89 0.71 0.16
C TRP A 93 -12.25 0.95 -0.49
N LEU A 94 -13.22 0.08 -0.20
CA LEU A 94 -14.56 0.12 -0.77
C LEU A 94 -15.60 0.45 0.31
N LYS A 95 -16.51 1.34 -0.04
CA LYS A 95 -17.83 1.50 0.61
C LYS A 95 -18.90 1.45 -0.48
N GLY A 96 -19.93 0.63 -0.31
CA GLY A 96 -20.92 0.39 -1.36
C GLY A 96 -20.62 -0.87 -2.16
N GLU A 97 -20.90 -0.87 -3.47
CA GLU A 97 -20.85 -2.04 -4.32
C GLU A 97 -19.88 -1.86 -5.51
N ALA A 98 -19.08 -2.90 -5.77
CA ALA A 98 -18.21 -2.95 -6.93
C ALA A 98 -17.97 -4.38 -7.42
N VAL A 99 -17.75 -4.50 -8.74
CA VAL A 99 -17.22 -5.71 -9.37
C VAL A 99 -15.77 -5.46 -9.77
N PHE A 100 -14.90 -6.40 -9.42
CA PHE A 100 -13.45 -6.34 -9.62
C PHE A 100 -13.02 -7.38 -10.65
N SER A 101 -12.24 -6.95 -11.62
CA SER A 101 -11.49 -7.82 -12.53
C SER A 101 -10.00 -7.57 -12.30
N VAL A 102 -9.40 -8.38 -11.43
CA VAL A 102 -8.03 -8.18 -10.95
C VAL A 102 -7.04 -8.85 -11.88
N VAL A 103 -6.06 -8.09 -12.35
CA VAL A 103 -4.96 -8.62 -13.17
C VAL A 103 -4.11 -9.56 -12.33
N ARG A 104 -3.81 -10.73 -12.90
CA ARG A 104 -2.89 -11.71 -12.32
C ARG A 104 -1.45 -11.23 -12.53
N GLU A 105 -0.74 -10.98 -11.45
CA GLU A 105 0.70 -10.75 -11.54
C GLU A 105 1.42 -12.06 -11.90
N LYS A 106 2.35 -11.98 -12.86
CA LYS A 106 3.15 -13.13 -13.27
C LYS A 106 4.27 -13.36 -12.27
N GLU A 107 4.47 -14.62 -11.90
CA GLU A 107 5.52 -15.13 -11.03
C GLU A 107 6.89 -15.13 -11.73
N ALA A 108 7.20 -14.09 -12.49
CA ALA A 108 8.33 -14.13 -13.42
C ALA A 108 9.67 -13.93 -12.72
N ASN A 109 9.72 -13.36 -11.51
CA ASN A 109 10.88 -13.25 -10.59
C ASN A 109 10.57 -12.42 -9.32
N GLN A 110 9.29 -12.18 -8.97
CA GLN A 110 8.89 -11.23 -7.92
C GLN A 110 7.78 -11.81 -7.05
N HIS A 111 7.77 -11.41 -5.77
CA HIS A 111 6.72 -11.68 -4.80
C HIS A 111 5.35 -11.42 -5.43
N LEU A 112 4.48 -12.42 -5.45
CA LEU A 112 3.09 -12.27 -5.89
C LEU A 112 2.39 -11.26 -4.97
N ARG A 113 2.09 -10.05 -5.45
CA ARG A 113 1.46 -9.03 -4.59
C ARG A 113 -0.04 -9.28 -4.56
N PRO A 114 -0.63 -9.59 -3.39
CA PRO A 114 -2.08 -9.74 -3.29
C PRO A 114 -2.76 -8.40 -3.59
N PHE A 115 -3.95 -8.51 -4.16
CA PHE A 115 -4.88 -7.39 -4.27
C PHE A 115 -5.83 -7.43 -3.08
N VAL A 116 -5.89 -6.37 -2.30
CA VAL A 116 -6.66 -6.31 -1.05
C VAL A 116 -7.74 -5.25 -1.15
N VAL A 117 -8.99 -5.68 -1.03
CA VAL A 117 -10.14 -4.80 -0.90
C VAL A 117 -10.51 -4.69 0.57
N HIS A 118 -10.27 -3.53 1.14
CA HIS A 118 -10.67 -3.21 2.50
C HIS A 118 -12.11 -2.76 2.55
N THR A 119 -12.91 -3.44 3.39
CA THR A 119 -14.25 -3.01 3.79
C THR A 119 -14.25 -2.66 5.28
N ALA A 120 -15.39 -2.26 5.84
CA ALA A 120 -15.48 -1.94 7.27
C ALA A 120 -15.20 -3.17 8.17
N PRO A 121 -15.87 -4.34 8.00
CA PRO A 121 -15.68 -5.47 8.90
C PRO A 121 -14.69 -6.54 8.42
N LEU A 122 -14.34 -6.58 7.13
CA LEU A 122 -13.46 -7.60 6.57
C LEU A 122 -12.59 -7.08 5.43
N ASP A 123 -11.53 -7.81 5.13
CA ASP A 123 -10.66 -7.59 3.98
C ASP A 123 -10.79 -8.77 3.01
N VAL A 124 -10.89 -8.46 1.71
CA VAL A 124 -10.98 -9.44 0.63
C VAL A 124 -9.64 -9.47 -0.10
N ILE A 125 -8.96 -10.62 -0.03
CA ILE A 125 -7.62 -10.82 -0.58
C ILE A 125 -7.73 -11.69 -1.82
N ALA A 126 -7.36 -11.14 -2.97
CA ALA A 126 -7.54 -11.74 -4.29
C ALA A 126 -6.23 -11.75 -5.09
N THR A 127 -6.09 -12.74 -5.97
CA THR A 127 -4.91 -12.90 -6.84
C THR A 127 -5.36 -13.35 -8.23
N GLY A 128 -5.48 -12.41 -9.17
CA GLY A 128 -5.90 -12.73 -10.54
C GLY A 128 -7.30 -13.32 -10.56
N THR A 129 -8.30 -12.53 -10.17
CA THR A 129 -9.62 -13.01 -9.74
C THR A 129 -10.71 -12.07 -10.22
N GLU A 130 -11.87 -12.63 -10.56
CA GLU A 130 -13.08 -11.88 -10.87
C GLU A 130 -14.11 -12.10 -9.77
N PHE A 131 -14.57 -11.01 -9.16
CA PHE A 131 -15.46 -11.09 -8.00
C PHE A 131 -16.25 -9.81 -7.77
N GLY A 132 -17.38 -9.94 -7.07
CA GLY A 132 -18.20 -8.84 -6.61
C GLY A 132 -18.10 -8.65 -5.10
N VAL A 133 -18.14 -7.40 -4.65
CA VAL A 133 -18.27 -7.04 -3.24
C VAL A 133 -19.40 -6.04 -3.08
N LYS A 134 -20.39 -6.38 -2.25
CA LYS A 134 -21.39 -5.43 -1.73
C LYS A 134 -21.07 -5.17 -0.27
N ALA A 135 -20.79 -3.93 0.09
CA ALA A 135 -20.32 -3.53 1.40
C ALA A 135 -21.08 -2.32 1.93
N TYR A 136 -22.34 -2.54 2.31
CA TYR A 136 -23.19 -1.51 2.90
C TYR A 136 -23.30 -1.72 4.41
N GLN A 137 -22.83 -0.73 5.18
CA GLN A 137 -22.84 -0.77 6.65
C GLN A 137 -22.13 -2.02 7.21
N GLN A 138 -22.85 -2.90 7.92
CA GLN A 138 -22.34 -4.16 8.48
C GLN A 138 -22.70 -5.38 7.62
N GLN A 139 -23.42 -5.18 6.52
CA GLN A 139 -23.81 -6.24 5.60
C GLN A 139 -22.82 -6.31 4.45
N ILE A 140 -22.05 -7.40 4.42
CA ILE A 140 -21.09 -7.68 3.35
C ILE A 140 -21.53 -8.92 2.60
N ARG A 141 -21.56 -8.82 1.27
CA ARG A 141 -21.68 -9.96 0.36
C ARG A 141 -20.48 -9.98 -0.56
N VAL A 142 -19.76 -11.10 -0.59
CA VAL A 142 -18.65 -11.33 -1.54
C VAL A 142 -19.01 -12.52 -2.41
N THR A 143 -19.03 -12.33 -3.72
CA THR A 143 -19.32 -13.38 -4.69
C THR A 143 -18.09 -13.60 -5.55
N LEU A 144 -17.57 -14.83 -5.59
CA LEU A 144 -16.40 -15.20 -6.37
C LEU A 144 -16.82 -15.85 -7.69
N ASN A 145 -16.46 -15.24 -8.81
CA ASN A 145 -16.77 -15.77 -10.13
C ASN A 145 -15.63 -16.66 -10.65
N ASN A 146 -14.39 -16.19 -10.55
CA ASN A 146 -13.21 -16.91 -11.04
C ASN A 146 -11.98 -16.60 -10.18
N GLY A 147 -11.09 -17.57 -9.98
CA GLY A 147 -9.85 -17.44 -9.23
C GLY A 147 -9.99 -17.97 -7.80
N ARG A 148 -9.43 -17.24 -6.83
CA ARG A 148 -9.45 -17.61 -5.41
C ARG A 148 -9.45 -16.36 -4.55
N ILE A 149 -10.30 -16.37 -3.52
CA ILE A 149 -10.38 -15.28 -2.54
C ILE A 149 -10.13 -15.82 -1.15
N HIS A 150 -9.33 -15.09 -0.39
CA HIS A 150 -9.20 -15.24 1.05
C HIS A 150 -9.88 -14.06 1.75
N ILE A 151 -10.81 -14.34 2.65
CA ILE A 151 -11.54 -13.36 3.45
C ILE A 151 -10.91 -13.34 4.83
N HIS A 152 -10.41 -12.18 5.21
CA HIS A 152 -9.89 -11.92 6.54
C HIS A 152 -10.88 -11.07 7.33
N PHE A 153 -11.37 -11.57 8.46
CA PHE A 153 -12.28 -10.82 9.32
C PHE A 153 -11.50 -9.96 10.31
N LYS A 154 -11.92 -8.70 10.50
CA LYS A 154 -11.27 -7.79 11.47
C LYS A 154 -11.64 -8.11 12.91
N ASP A 155 -12.81 -8.73 13.12
CA ASP A 155 -13.14 -9.33 14.41
C ASP A 155 -12.38 -10.64 14.58
N LYS A 156 -11.47 -10.67 15.55
CA LYS A 156 -10.63 -11.84 15.88
C LYS A 156 -11.41 -13.05 16.37
N LYS A 157 -12.69 -12.89 16.73
CA LYS A 157 -13.58 -14.02 17.08
C LYS A 157 -14.00 -14.82 15.86
N LEU A 158 -13.97 -14.21 14.68
CA LEU A 158 -14.31 -14.85 13.42
C LEU A 158 -13.04 -15.45 12.80
N HIS A 159 -13.22 -16.62 12.22
CA HIS A 159 -12.16 -17.29 11.48
C HIS A 159 -12.19 -16.89 10.01
N ASP A 160 -11.01 -16.73 9.43
CA ASP A 160 -10.84 -16.48 8.02
C ASP A 160 -11.52 -17.56 7.15
N ARG A 161 -11.86 -17.17 5.92
CA ARG A 161 -12.56 -18.03 4.96
C ARG A 161 -11.88 -18.02 3.62
N LEU A 162 -11.86 -19.17 2.97
CA LEU A 162 -11.44 -19.30 1.59
C LEU A 162 -12.68 -19.53 0.74
N LEU A 163 -12.84 -18.74 -0.32
CA LEU A 163 -13.91 -18.92 -1.30
C LEU A 163 -13.35 -19.62 -2.55
N GLN A 164 -14.15 -20.51 -3.10
CA GLN A 164 -13.96 -21.17 -4.39
C GLN A 164 -14.82 -20.51 -5.48
N PRO A 165 -14.46 -20.64 -6.77
CA PRO A 165 -15.28 -20.19 -7.87
C PRO A 165 -16.72 -20.68 -7.75
N GLY A 166 -17.67 -19.76 -7.89
CA GLY A 166 -19.09 -20.05 -7.72
C GLY A 166 -19.56 -20.07 -6.27
N GLU A 167 -18.79 -19.59 -5.29
CA GLU A 167 -19.26 -19.40 -3.91
C GLU A 167 -19.58 -17.93 -3.62
N THR A 168 -20.54 -17.73 -2.71
CA THR A 168 -20.86 -16.42 -2.12
C THR A 168 -20.77 -16.50 -0.61
N LEU A 169 -20.08 -15.53 -0.01
CA LEU A 169 -20.05 -15.31 1.43
C LEU A 169 -20.95 -14.12 1.78
N GLU A 170 -21.81 -14.32 2.77
CA GLU A 170 -22.59 -13.26 3.41
C GLU A 170 -22.18 -13.10 4.87
N TYR A 171 -22.03 -11.84 5.27
CA TYR A 171 -21.78 -11.43 6.64
C TYR A 171 -22.74 -10.32 7.02
N ASN A 172 -23.40 -10.44 8.15
CA ASN A 172 -24.43 -9.49 8.61
C ASN A 172 -24.11 -8.83 9.97
N GLY A 173 -22.85 -8.90 10.43
CA GLY A 173 -22.44 -8.44 11.75
C GLY A 173 -22.24 -9.58 12.75
N ASP A 174 -23.18 -10.52 12.78
CA ASP A 174 -23.20 -11.58 13.81
C ASP A 174 -22.93 -12.97 13.26
N SER A 175 -23.29 -13.21 11.99
CA SER A 175 -23.20 -14.52 11.35
C SER A 175 -22.47 -14.45 10.02
N VAL A 176 -21.76 -15.52 9.71
CA VAL A 176 -21.09 -15.74 8.43
C VAL A 176 -21.71 -16.96 7.78
N GLN A 177 -22.23 -16.81 6.56
CA GLN A 177 -22.77 -17.91 5.77
C GLN A 177 -22.04 -17.97 4.43
N VAL A 178 -21.78 -19.19 3.95
CA VAL A 178 -21.21 -19.43 2.63
C VAL A 178 -22.15 -20.37 1.91
N PHE A 179 -22.51 -20.01 0.68
CA PHE A 179 -23.39 -20.82 -0.15
C PHE A 179 -22.91 -20.82 -1.61
N PRO A 180 -23.27 -21.84 -2.41
CA PRO A 180 -23.07 -21.81 -3.84
C PRO A 180 -23.80 -20.59 -4.42
N ALA A 181 -23.09 -19.75 -5.17
CA ALA A 181 -23.66 -18.66 -5.93
C ALA A 181 -24.75 -19.22 -6.83
N ALA A 182 -25.98 -18.72 -6.68
CA ALA A 182 -27.07 -19.05 -7.58
C ALA A 182 -26.62 -18.72 -9.01
N HIS A 183 -26.67 -19.71 -9.90
CA HIS A 183 -26.50 -19.43 -11.33
C HIS A 183 -27.57 -18.40 -11.75
N PRO A 184 -27.18 -17.25 -12.30
CA PRO A 184 -28.14 -16.31 -12.89
C PRO A 184 -28.89 -16.92 -14.07
#